data_AF-A0A6J8DIP3-F1
#
_entry.id   AF-A0A6J8DIP3-F1
#
_cell.length_a   1.000
_cell.length_b   1.000
_cell.length_c   1.000
_cell.angle_alpha   90.00
_cell.angle_beta   90.00
_cell.angle_gamma   90.00
#
_symmetry.space_group_name_H-M   'P 1'
#
loop_
_entity.id
_entity.type
_entity.pdbx_description
1 polymer ?
#
loop_
_entity_poly.entity_id
_entity_poly.type
_entity_poly.pdbx_seq_one_letter_code
_entity_poly.pdbx_strand_id
1 'polypeptide(L)'
;METVLLCLSFFVVLLEANVIFNKADLTRCPPILPRNSNLFAYIDTCFEVVHDEHSWNDARRHCQQHGGDLAVIKDLTKQQFVMNALKYLRWDKKGVWIGGTDGDKEGEWKWVTGEKMTWGYWQHGQGVTQTGFLFAKGTFEDCAQIRVDDSYKWHDFPCSGGPAYHYSSICEYKMPKILTSTTMTNVETPVPTTMPKTGTSISTTLANFETPAPSIQPNVETPAPTILPNVETPAPTILPNVETPAPTYLQYVETPAPNKDTTSFTVRMTTNPPGAVIVNKESVVIG
;
A
#
# COMPACT_ATOMS: atom_id res chain seq x y z
N MET A 1 4.71 16.48 35.63
CA MET A 1 4.10 15.14 35.75
C MET A 1 3.73 14.60 34.36
N GLU A 2 3.12 15.42 33.50
CA GLU A 2 2.78 15.05 32.11
C GLU A 2 3.97 14.59 31.26
N THR A 3 5.12 15.23 31.37
CA THR A 3 6.34 14.86 30.61
C THR A 3 6.88 13.47 30.98
N VAL A 4 6.71 13.05 32.23
CA VAL A 4 7.14 11.71 32.70
C VAL A 4 6.13 10.64 32.25
N LEU A 5 4.84 10.99 32.24
CA LEU A 5 3.77 10.09 31.78
C LEU A 5 3.83 9.85 30.26
N LEU A 6 4.14 10.89 29.47
CA LEU A 6 4.39 10.77 28.03
C LEU A 6 5.65 9.96 27.71
N CYS A 7 6.69 10.11 28.53
CA CYS A 7 7.92 9.34 28.38
C CYS A 7 7.69 7.85 28.68
N LEU A 8 7.00 7.54 29.79
CA LEU A 8 6.66 6.17 30.16
C LEU A 8 5.72 5.50 29.14
N SER A 9 4.71 6.21 28.61
CA SER A 9 3.84 5.64 27.58
C SER A 9 4.60 5.37 26.27
N PHE A 10 5.52 6.26 25.88
CA PHE A 10 6.39 6.05 24.73
C PHE A 10 7.32 4.84 24.93
N PHE A 11 7.94 4.71 26.11
CA PHE A 11 8.77 3.55 26.44
C PHE A 11 7.98 2.24 26.48
N VAL A 12 6.75 2.23 27.00
CA VAL A 12 5.88 1.05 27.01
C VAL A 12 5.47 0.66 25.58
N VAL A 13 5.08 1.62 24.74
CA VAL A 13 4.75 1.37 23.33
C VAL A 13 5.96 0.83 22.56
N LEU A 14 7.16 1.37 22.81
CA LEU A 14 8.40 0.86 22.21
C LEU A 14 8.71 -0.56 22.69
N LEU A 15 8.53 -0.87 23.97
CA LEU A 15 8.70 -2.23 24.51
C LEU A 15 7.69 -3.21 23.91
N GLU A 16 6.42 -2.83 23.79
CA GLU A 16 5.39 -3.67 23.17
C GLU A 16 5.66 -3.91 21.68
N ALA A 17 6.05 -2.88 20.93
CA ALA A 17 6.47 -3.03 19.53
C ALA A 17 7.71 -3.93 19.41
N ASN A 18 8.71 -3.74 20.27
CA ASN A 18 9.90 -4.61 20.32
C ASN A 18 9.51 -6.08 20.59
N VAL A 19 8.54 -6.35 21.45
CA VAL A 19 8.09 -7.73 21.74
C VAL A 19 7.31 -8.33 20.58
N ILE A 20 6.45 -7.55 19.90
CA ILE A 20 5.67 -8.00 18.73
C ILE A 20 6.60 -8.32 17.56
N PHE A 21 7.56 -7.45 17.24
CA PHE A 21 8.44 -7.63 16.09
C PHE A 21 9.57 -8.64 16.32
N ASN A 22 10.09 -8.78 17.55
CA ASN A 22 11.11 -9.81 17.85
C ASN A 22 10.56 -11.26 17.84
N LYS A 23 9.24 -11.45 17.88
CA LYS A 23 8.61 -12.79 17.81
C LYS A 23 8.14 -13.19 16.41
N ALA A 24 8.21 -12.29 15.43
CA ALA A 24 7.62 -12.52 14.13
C ALA A 24 8.52 -13.46 13.29
N ASP A 25 7.97 -14.62 12.90
CA ASP A 25 8.70 -15.61 12.10
C ASP A 25 8.79 -15.16 10.62
N LEU A 26 9.83 -14.39 10.31
CA LEU A 26 10.14 -13.94 8.95
C LEU A 26 10.57 -15.09 8.02
N THR A 27 10.76 -16.31 8.53
CA THR A 27 11.16 -17.46 7.68
C THR A 27 10.07 -17.83 6.68
N ARG A 28 8.80 -17.55 7.00
CA ARG A 28 7.64 -17.81 6.13
C ARG A 28 7.42 -16.73 5.08
N CYS A 29 8.15 -15.61 5.11
CA CYS A 29 8.04 -14.61 4.04
C CYS A 29 8.61 -15.14 2.71
N PRO A 30 8.14 -14.62 1.55
CA PRO A 30 8.74 -14.97 0.27
C PRO A 30 10.27 -14.78 0.27
N PRO A 31 11.09 -15.73 -0.25
CA PRO A 31 12.55 -15.65 -0.20
C PRO A 31 13.14 -14.44 -0.95
N ILE A 32 12.40 -13.89 -1.92
CA ILE A 32 12.81 -12.72 -2.71
C ILE A 32 12.91 -11.43 -1.88
N LEU A 33 12.22 -11.36 -0.73
CA LEU A 33 12.18 -10.15 0.09
C LEU A 33 13.45 -10.00 0.94
N PRO A 34 13.97 -8.78 1.13
CA PRO A 34 15.14 -8.56 1.96
C PRO A 34 14.82 -8.86 3.43
N ARG A 35 15.67 -9.66 4.09
CA ARG A 35 15.56 -9.95 5.53
C ARG A 35 16.26 -8.89 6.35
N ASN A 36 15.71 -7.68 6.33
CA ASN A 36 16.21 -6.52 7.06
C ASN A 36 15.16 -5.98 8.04
N SER A 37 15.46 -4.85 8.69
CA SER A 37 14.59 -4.22 9.69
C SER A 37 13.27 -3.68 9.14
N ASN A 38 13.12 -3.59 7.81
CA ASN A 38 11.92 -3.04 7.16
C ASN A 38 10.86 -4.12 6.86
N LEU A 39 11.18 -5.40 7.11
CA LEU A 39 10.28 -6.52 6.88
C LEU A 39 9.65 -6.99 8.19
N PHE A 40 8.33 -7.11 8.19
CA PHE A 40 7.53 -7.49 9.35
C PHE A 40 6.57 -8.61 8.99
N ALA A 41 6.35 -9.55 9.90
CA ALA A 41 5.34 -10.59 9.74
C ALA A 41 4.09 -10.27 10.56
N TYR A 42 2.92 -10.46 9.95
CA TYR A 42 1.60 -10.30 10.55
C TYR A 42 0.68 -11.43 10.11
N ILE A 43 0.36 -12.34 11.04
CA ILE A 43 -0.50 -13.51 10.83
C ILE A 43 0.04 -14.41 9.69
N ASP A 44 -0.48 -14.26 8.48
CA ASP A 44 -0.17 -15.03 7.27
C ASP A 44 0.32 -14.13 6.12
N THR A 45 0.75 -12.92 6.46
CA THR A 45 1.23 -11.90 5.53
C THR A 45 2.53 -11.26 6.01
N CYS A 46 3.34 -10.83 5.05
CA CYS A 46 4.55 -10.07 5.30
C CYS A 46 4.38 -8.65 4.78
N PHE A 47 4.83 -7.68 5.57
CA PHE A 47 4.81 -6.26 5.25
C PHE A 47 6.23 -5.75 5.09
N GLU A 48 6.49 -5.08 3.98
CA GLU A 48 7.77 -4.40 3.75
C GLU A 48 7.54 -2.90 3.66
N VAL A 49 8.27 -2.13 4.46
CA VAL A 49 8.31 -0.68 4.33
C VAL A 49 9.41 -0.30 3.36
N VAL A 50 9.03 0.10 2.15
CA VAL A 50 9.93 0.49 1.07
C VAL A 50 10.32 1.95 1.25
N HIS A 51 11.61 2.23 1.38
CA HIS A 51 12.13 3.58 1.63
C HIS A 51 12.17 4.45 0.38
N ASP A 52 12.35 3.85 -0.80
CA ASP A 52 12.40 4.58 -2.06
C ASP A 52 11.07 5.30 -2.31
N GLU A 53 11.17 6.53 -2.82
CA GLU A 53 10.01 7.39 -3.02
C GLU A 53 9.52 7.32 -4.46
N HIS A 54 8.28 6.92 -4.61
CA HIS A 54 7.65 6.66 -5.89
C HIS A 54 6.29 7.34 -5.98
N SER A 55 5.83 7.60 -7.21
CA SER A 55 4.40 7.81 -7.44
C SER A 55 3.62 6.58 -6.95
N TRP A 56 2.33 6.72 -6.66
CA TRP A 56 1.54 5.59 -6.16
C TRP A 56 1.54 4.41 -7.14
N ASN A 57 1.42 4.71 -8.44
CA ASN A 57 1.45 3.70 -9.49
C ASN A 57 2.81 2.98 -9.57
N ASP A 58 3.90 3.69 -9.34
CA ASP A 58 5.26 3.13 -9.39
C ASP A 58 5.55 2.28 -8.14
N ALA A 59 5.12 2.75 -6.97
CA ALA A 59 5.16 2.00 -5.72
C ALA A 59 4.37 0.69 -5.83
N ARG A 60 3.18 0.74 -6.45
CA ARG A 60 2.38 -0.45 -6.72
C ARG A 60 3.12 -1.45 -7.61
N ARG A 61 3.70 -0.97 -8.71
CA ARG A 61 4.50 -1.83 -9.61
C ARG A 61 5.71 -2.44 -8.90
N HIS A 62 6.37 -1.69 -8.01
CA HIS A 62 7.45 -2.21 -7.19
C HIS A 62 7.00 -3.40 -6.33
N CYS A 63 5.90 -3.27 -5.60
CA CYS A 63 5.38 -4.38 -4.78
C CYS A 63 5.01 -5.61 -5.63
N GLN A 64 4.39 -5.38 -6.80
CA GLN A 64 3.98 -6.44 -7.73
C GLN A 64 5.16 -7.19 -8.35
N GLN A 65 6.26 -6.51 -8.64
CA GLN A 65 7.48 -7.14 -9.14
C GLN A 65 8.08 -8.15 -8.14
N HIS A 66 7.81 -8.00 -6.84
CA HIS A 66 8.26 -8.89 -5.78
C HIS A 66 7.18 -9.88 -5.31
N GLY A 67 6.08 -10.01 -6.05
CA GLY A 67 5.02 -10.98 -5.78
C GLY A 67 4.00 -10.54 -4.72
N GLY A 68 3.93 -9.25 -4.43
CA GLY A 68 2.94 -8.63 -3.52
C GLY A 68 2.08 -7.60 -4.22
N ASP A 69 1.46 -6.72 -3.43
CA ASP A 69 0.84 -5.48 -3.89
C ASP A 69 0.95 -4.44 -2.75
N LEU A 70 0.48 -3.21 -2.94
CA LEU A 70 0.42 -2.24 -1.85
C LEU A 70 -0.47 -2.74 -0.70
N ALA A 71 -0.12 -2.37 0.53
CA ALA A 71 -0.76 -2.86 1.74
C ALA A 71 -2.26 -2.56 1.82
N VAL A 72 -3.03 -3.55 2.27
CA VAL A 72 -4.49 -3.48 2.39
C VAL A 72 -4.88 -3.48 3.87
N ILE A 73 -5.51 -2.41 4.37
CA ILE A 73 -5.76 -2.24 5.80
C ILE A 73 -7.27 -2.25 6.07
N LYS A 74 -7.84 -3.40 6.43
CA LYS A 74 -9.29 -3.60 6.53
C LYS A 74 -9.88 -3.40 7.92
N ASP A 75 -9.04 -3.27 8.94
CA ASP A 75 -9.47 -3.15 10.31
C ASP A 75 -8.45 -2.38 11.17
N LEU A 76 -8.90 -2.02 12.38
CA LEU A 76 -8.11 -1.26 13.35
C LEU A 76 -6.87 -2.03 13.81
N THR A 77 -6.93 -3.36 13.92
CA THR A 77 -5.80 -4.17 14.39
C THR A 77 -4.65 -4.13 13.38
N LYS A 78 -4.96 -4.23 12.08
CA LYS A 78 -3.97 -4.12 11.01
C LYS A 78 -3.45 -2.68 10.87
N GLN A 79 -4.31 -1.67 11.07
CA GLN A 79 -3.87 -0.27 11.15
C GLN A 79 -2.87 -0.06 12.29
N GLN A 80 -3.17 -0.56 13.49
CA GLN A 80 -2.27 -0.45 14.64
C GLN A 80 -0.94 -1.17 14.41
N PHE A 81 -0.97 -2.35 13.77
CA PHE A 81 0.24 -3.05 13.37
C PHE A 81 1.13 -2.19 12.47
N VAL A 82 0.56 -1.62 11.40
CA VAL A 82 1.28 -0.73 10.48
C VAL A 82 1.84 0.51 11.20
N MET A 83 1.02 1.16 12.04
CA MET A 83 1.46 2.29 12.86
C MET A 83 2.65 1.93 13.75
N ASN A 84 2.61 0.75 14.39
CA ASN A 84 3.68 0.30 15.27
C ASN A 84 4.94 -0.07 14.48
N ALA A 85 4.81 -0.60 13.26
CA ALA A 85 5.95 -0.87 12.38
C ALA A 85 6.68 0.44 12.02
N LEU A 86 5.93 1.48 11.62
CA LEU A 86 6.49 2.79 11.32
C LEU A 86 7.15 3.43 12.57
N LYS A 87 6.53 3.32 13.75
CA LYS A 87 7.13 3.79 15.01
C LYS A 87 8.40 3.04 15.37
N TYR A 88 8.41 1.72 15.19
CA TYR A 88 9.58 0.88 15.43
C TYR A 88 10.75 1.28 14.54
N LEU A 89 10.48 1.55 13.26
CA LEU A 89 11.45 2.10 12.30
C LEU A 89 11.89 3.53 12.61
N ARG A 90 11.25 4.20 13.59
CA ARG A 90 11.42 5.64 13.86
C ARG A 90 11.23 6.48 12.60
N TRP A 91 10.20 6.12 11.84
CA TRP A 91 9.92 6.72 10.55
C TRP A 91 9.78 8.24 10.64
N ASP A 92 10.56 8.95 9.84
CA ASP A 92 10.71 10.42 9.89
C ASP A 92 10.14 11.13 8.65
N LYS A 93 9.75 10.37 7.61
CA LYS A 93 9.10 10.93 6.42
C LYS A 93 7.61 11.21 6.66
N LYS A 94 7.06 12.15 5.87
CA LYS A 94 5.70 12.68 6.06
C LYS A 94 4.59 11.62 5.94
N GLY A 95 4.76 10.67 5.02
CA GLY A 95 3.73 9.67 4.78
C GLY A 95 4.23 8.49 3.97
N VAL A 96 3.36 7.49 3.86
CA VAL A 96 3.60 6.26 3.12
C VAL A 96 2.35 5.84 2.33
N TRP A 97 2.54 5.38 1.10
CA TRP A 97 1.48 4.84 0.26
C TRP A 97 0.94 3.51 0.80
N ILE A 98 -0.39 3.35 0.69
CA ILE A 98 -1.11 2.09 0.91
C ILE A 98 -2.01 1.80 -0.30
N GLY A 99 -2.56 0.59 -0.37
CA GLY A 99 -3.25 0.07 -1.55
C GLY A 99 -4.68 0.54 -1.72
N GLY A 100 -5.06 1.73 -1.26
CA GLY A 100 -6.39 2.30 -1.46
C GLY A 100 -6.43 3.25 -2.66
N THR A 101 -7.49 3.19 -3.47
CA THR A 101 -7.75 4.13 -4.56
C THR A 101 -9.24 4.21 -4.90
N ASP A 102 -9.71 5.35 -5.38
CA ASP A 102 -11.02 5.55 -6.01
C ASP A 102 -10.92 6.09 -7.45
N GLY A 103 -9.73 6.00 -8.08
CA GLY A 103 -9.50 6.52 -9.44
C GLY A 103 -10.31 5.85 -10.57
N ASP A 104 -11.02 4.75 -10.28
CA ASP A 104 -12.03 4.20 -11.19
C ASP A 104 -13.32 5.02 -11.19
N LYS A 105 -13.71 5.51 -10.00
CA LYS A 105 -14.93 6.26 -9.76
C LYS A 105 -14.81 7.00 -8.43
N GLU A 106 -14.70 8.33 -8.53
CA GLU A 106 -14.67 9.28 -7.42
C GLU A 106 -15.63 8.91 -6.29
N GLY A 107 -15.11 8.84 -5.07
CA GLY A 107 -15.86 8.52 -3.85
C GLY A 107 -16.15 7.02 -3.65
N GLU A 108 -15.85 6.16 -4.63
CA GLU A 108 -15.96 4.70 -4.52
C GLU A 108 -14.59 4.04 -4.30
N TRP A 109 -14.11 4.19 -3.07
CA TRP A 109 -12.84 3.62 -2.63
C TRP A 109 -12.82 2.09 -2.69
N LYS A 110 -11.75 1.56 -3.26
CA LYS A 110 -11.41 0.14 -3.30
C LYS A 110 -9.96 -0.10 -2.91
N TRP A 111 -9.67 -1.34 -2.54
CA TRP A 111 -8.32 -1.82 -2.38
C TRP A 111 -7.74 -2.26 -3.72
N VAL A 112 -6.41 -2.34 -3.81
CA VAL A 112 -5.68 -2.90 -4.96
C VAL A 112 -6.09 -4.34 -5.29
N THR A 113 -6.72 -5.07 -4.35
CA THR A 113 -7.34 -6.38 -4.57
C THR A 113 -8.65 -6.33 -5.37
N GLY A 114 -9.20 -5.13 -5.61
CA GLY A 114 -10.50 -4.91 -6.23
C GLY A 114 -11.67 -4.89 -5.23
N GLU A 115 -11.43 -5.23 -3.97
CA GLU A 115 -12.48 -5.22 -2.95
C GLU A 115 -12.87 -3.79 -2.56
N LYS A 116 -14.18 -3.53 -2.43
CA LYS A 116 -14.69 -2.25 -1.94
C LYS A 116 -14.18 -1.98 -0.52
N MET A 117 -13.81 -0.72 -0.25
CA MET A 117 -13.43 -0.27 1.07
C MET A 117 -14.69 -0.10 1.94
N THR A 118 -14.84 -0.95 2.96
CA THR A 118 -15.96 -0.90 3.92
C THR A 118 -15.58 -0.25 5.25
N TRP A 119 -14.28 -0.04 5.48
CA TRP A 119 -13.71 0.55 6.68
C TRP A 119 -12.50 1.39 6.28
N GLY A 120 -12.29 2.51 6.97
CA GLY A 120 -11.09 3.31 6.76
C GLY A 120 -10.71 4.16 7.96
N TYR A 121 -9.44 4.56 8.01
CA TYR A 121 -8.85 5.38 9.07
C TYR A 121 -8.58 6.82 8.60
N TRP A 122 -9.53 7.35 7.82
CA TRP A 122 -9.44 8.66 7.18
C TRP A 122 -9.34 9.82 8.17
N GLN A 123 -8.60 10.85 7.78
CA GLN A 123 -8.73 12.17 8.40
C GLN A 123 -10.10 12.78 8.07
N HIS A 124 -10.60 13.63 8.96
CA HIS A 124 -11.83 14.37 8.73
C HIS A 124 -11.74 15.17 7.42
N GLY A 125 -12.73 14.98 6.54
CA GLY A 125 -12.77 15.63 5.23
C GLY A 125 -11.88 14.98 4.16
N GLN A 126 -11.36 13.77 4.40
CA GLN A 126 -10.59 12.98 3.43
C GLN A 126 -11.35 11.72 2.98
N GLY A 127 -10.87 11.10 1.90
CA GLY A 127 -11.37 9.85 1.33
C GLY A 127 -12.88 9.91 1.03
N VAL A 128 -13.66 8.97 1.57
CA VAL A 128 -15.12 8.90 1.33
C VAL A 128 -15.91 10.14 1.74
N THR A 129 -15.34 10.99 2.61
CA THR A 129 -15.97 12.23 3.07
C THR A 129 -15.39 13.47 2.41
N GLN A 130 -14.52 13.33 1.41
CA GLN A 130 -13.92 14.45 0.73
C GLN A 130 -14.99 15.23 -0.06
N THR A 131 -15.04 16.54 0.16
CA THR A 131 -15.98 17.45 -0.52
C THR A 131 -15.30 18.34 -1.55
N GLY A 132 -14.03 18.06 -1.88
CA GLY A 132 -13.15 18.93 -2.66
C GLY A 132 -12.50 20.05 -1.84
N PHE A 133 -11.39 20.60 -2.35
CA PHE A 133 -10.65 21.71 -1.72
C PHE A 133 -10.80 23.00 -2.54
N LEU A 134 -11.36 24.04 -1.90
CA LEU A 134 -11.52 25.43 -2.37
C LEU A 134 -12.21 25.65 -3.74
N PHE A 135 -11.67 25.14 -4.84
CA PHE A 135 -12.09 25.42 -6.22
C PHE A 135 -12.11 24.18 -7.16
N ALA A 136 -11.78 22.99 -6.66
CA ALA A 136 -11.83 21.75 -7.45
C ALA A 136 -12.67 20.68 -6.74
N LYS A 137 -13.47 19.93 -7.51
CA LYS A 137 -14.03 18.66 -7.03
C LYS A 137 -12.85 17.74 -6.67
N GLY A 138 -13.02 16.85 -5.69
CA GLY A 138 -11.99 15.90 -5.19
C GLY A 138 -11.33 14.98 -6.23
N THR A 139 -11.66 15.12 -7.50
CA THR A 139 -11.38 14.23 -8.63
C THR A 139 -9.93 14.16 -9.10
N PHE A 140 -8.95 14.56 -8.28
CA PHE A 140 -7.53 14.52 -8.65
C PHE A 140 -6.65 13.87 -7.59
N GLU A 141 -7.20 13.69 -6.39
CA GLU A 141 -6.58 12.93 -5.32
C GLU A 141 -7.33 11.61 -5.32
N ASP A 142 -6.69 10.53 -5.75
CA ASP A 142 -7.37 9.24 -5.93
C ASP A 142 -6.62 8.10 -5.22
N CYS A 143 -5.66 8.43 -4.34
CA CYS A 143 -4.70 7.48 -3.80
C CYS A 143 -4.49 7.64 -2.29
N ALA A 144 -4.68 6.55 -1.56
CA ALA A 144 -4.61 6.56 -0.11
C ALA A 144 -3.16 6.60 0.41
N GLN A 145 -2.89 7.56 1.29
CA GLN A 145 -1.62 7.72 1.98
C GLN A 145 -1.83 7.76 3.50
N ILE A 146 -1.01 7.02 4.26
CA ILE A 146 -0.91 7.23 5.71
C ILE A 146 -0.04 8.45 5.98
N ARG A 147 -0.56 9.42 6.74
CA ARG A 147 0.18 10.61 7.19
C ARG A 147 0.73 10.43 8.59
N VAL A 148 2.04 10.27 8.69
CA VAL A 148 2.75 10.05 9.96
C VAL A 148 2.67 11.29 10.84
N ASP A 149 2.71 12.46 10.22
CA ASP A 149 2.56 13.77 10.86
C ASP A 149 1.11 14.14 11.24
N ASP A 150 0.12 13.33 10.83
CA ASP A 150 -1.30 13.52 11.16
C ASP A 150 -1.87 12.28 11.85
N SER A 151 -1.18 11.84 12.92
CA SER A 151 -1.62 10.73 13.76
C SER A 151 -1.89 9.43 13.01
N TYR A 152 -1.16 9.21 11.91
CA TYR A 152 -1.26 8.03 11.03
C TYR A 152 -2.63 7.87 10.35
N LYS A 153 -3.40 8.95 10.27
CA LYS A 153 -4.66 8.96 9.53
C LYS A 153 -4.41 8.95 8.03
N TRP A 154 -5.39 8.44 7.31
CA TRP A 154 -5.31 8.35 5.87
C TRP A 154 -5.75 9.66 5.25
N HIS A 155 -5.00 10.07 4.24
CA HIS A 155 -5.32 11.19 3.38
C HIS A 155 -5.47 10.69 1.97
N ASP A 156 -6.30 11.40 1.24
CA ASP A 156 -6.40 11.27 -0.19
C ASP A 156 -5.33 12.16 -0.82
N PHE A 157 -4.55 11.63 -1.76
CA PHE A 157 -3.44 12.34 -2.38
C PHE A 157 -3.39 12.06 -3.89
N PRO A 158 -2.83 12.99 -4.69
CA PRO A 158 -2.61 12.73 -6.11
C PRO A 158 -1.74 11.50 -6.31
N CYS A 159 -2.23 10.55 -7.10
CA CYS A 159 -1.52 9.30 -7.40
C CYS A 159 -0.20 9.53 -8.16
N SER A 160 -0.11 10.65 -8.87
CA SER A 160 1.00 11.01 -9.74
C SER A 160 1.26 12.51 -9.70
N GLY A 161 2.44 12.92 -10.17
CA GLY A 161 2.84 14.31 -10.20
C GLY A 161 4.35 14.43 -10.31
N GLY A 162 4.88 15.63 -10.09
CA GLY A 162 6.32 15.81 -9.97
C GLY A 162 6.90 15.10 -8.73
N PRO A 163 8.22 15.21 -8.51
CA PRO A 163 8.91 14.55 -7.39
C PRO A 163 8.33 14.86 -6.00
N ALA A 164 7.61 15.97 -5.85
CA ALA A 164 6.91 16.33 -4.60
C ALA A 164 5.75 15.37 -4.22
N TYR A 165 5.27 14.56 -5.16
CA TYR A 165 4.22 13.56 -4.97
C TYR A 165 4.76 12.13 -4.91
N HIS A 166 6.07 12.00 -4.72
CA HIS A 166 6.71 10.71 -4.53
C HIS A 166 6.85 10.42 -3.05
N TYR A 167 6.43 9.23 -2.63
CA TYR A 167 6.48 8.81 -1.24
C TYR A 167 6.92 7.35 -1.16
N SER A 168 7.46 7.01 -0.01
CA SER A 168 7.69 5.63 0.40
C SER A 168 6.38 4.86 0.46
N SER A 169 6.45 3.53 0.49
CA SER A 169 5.25 2.69 0.43
C SER A 169 5.33 1.50 1.36
N ILE A 170 4.17 0.92 1.66
CA ILE A 170 4.11 -0.37 2.37
C ILE A 170 3.62 -1.42 1.38
N CYS A 171 4.44 -2.43 1.12
CA CYS A 171 4.06 -3.61 0.35
C CYS A 171 3.53 -4.71 1.29
N GLU A 172 2.59 -5.50 0.79
CA GLU A 172 2.02 -6.67 1.46
C GLU A 172 2.18 -7.91 0.59
N TYR A 173 2.65 -8.99 1.19
CA TYR A 173 2.95 -10.26 0.54
C TYR A 173 2.29 -11.41 1.29
N LYS A 174 1.70 -12.37 0.57
CA LYS A 174 1.13 -13.58 1.18
C LYS A 174 2.25 -14.55 1.56
N MET A 175 2.18 -15.10 2.78
CA MET A 175 3.03 -16.23 3.14
C MET A 175 2.56 -17.49 2.41
N PRO A 176 3.48 -18.42 2.06
CA PRO A 176 3.10 -19.75 1.62
C PRO A 176 2.25 -20.46 2.67
N LYS A 177 1.23 -21.19 2.21
CA LYS A 177 0.48 -22.09 3.08
C LYS A 177 1.41 -23.18 3.57
N ILE A 178 1.37 -23.47 4.88
CA ILE A 178 2.04 -24.65 5.42
C ILE A 178 1.30 -25.85 4.84
N LEU A 179 1.93 -26.56 3.89
CA LEU A 179 1.42 -27.86 3.46
C LEU A 179 1.60 -28.81 4.64
N THR A 180 0.54 -29.03 5.42
CA THR A 180 0.52 -30.15 6.36
C THR A 180 0.76 -31.41 5.55
N SER A 181 1.91 -32.03 5.75
CA SER A 181 2.31 -33.29 5.12
C SER A 181 1.14 -34.27 5.22
N THR A 182 0.54 -34.58 4.07
CA THR A 182 -0.40 -35.69 3.98
C THR A 182 0.41 -36.92 4.32
N THR A 183 0.03 -37.58 5.42
CA THR A 183 0.56 -38.85 5.88
C THR A 183 0.81 -39.74 4.67
N MET A 184 2.09 -40.00 4.34
CA MET A 184 2.41 -40.99 3.32
C MET A 184 1.83 -42.30 3.83
N THR A 185 0.72 -42.73 3.21
CA THR A 185 0.17 -44.06 3.45
C THR A 185 1.23 -45.02 2.94
N ASN A 186 1.83 -45.76 3.86
CA ASN A 186 2.89 -46.70 3.57
C ASN A 186 2.31 -47.75 2.60
N VAL A 187 2.64 -47.62 1.32
CA VAL A 187 2.34 -48.67 0.33
C VAL A 187 3.34 -49.77 0.61
N GLU A 188 2.88 -50.84 1.26
CA GLU A 188 3.67 -52.05 1.42
C GLU A 188 4.10 -52.57 0.04
N THR A 189 5.40 -52.54 -0.20
CA THR A 189 6.05 -53.16 -1.35
C THR A 189 5.89 -54.68 -1.24
N PRO A 190 5.31 -55.39 -2.24
CA PRO A 190 5.35 -56.84 -2.25
C PRO A 190 6.80 -57.30 -2.51
N VAL A 191 7.27 -58.19 -1.63
CA VAL A 191 8.58 -58.87 -1.71
C VAL A 191 8.66 -59.72 -2.99
N PRO A 192 9.70 -59.59 -3.83
CA PRO A 192 9.90 -60.49 -4.96
C PRO A 192 10.52 -61.81 -4.49
N THR A 193 9.78 -62.91 -4.63
CA THR A 193 10.26 -64.26 -4.35
C THR A 193 10.82 -64.91 -5.62
N THR A 194 12.09 -65.33 -5.53
CA THR A 194 12.79 -66.40 -6.29
C THR A 194 13.01 -66.30 -7.81
N MET A 195 14.30 -66.43 -8.18
CA MET A 195 14.80 -66.78 -9.51
C MET A 195 14.42 -68.22 -9.93
N PRO A 196 14.37 -68.48 -11.24
CA PRO A 196 15.11 -69.63 -11.79
C PRO A 196 16.11 -69.26 -12.90
N LYS A 197 17.05 -70.19 -13.07
CA LYS A 197 18.31 -70.13 -13.80
C LYS A 197 18.17 -70.73 -15.22
N THR A 198 18.96 -70.18 -16.13
CA THR A 198 19.62 -70.83 -17.31
C THR A 198 18.89 -70.85 -18.66
N GLY A 199 19.58 -70.33 -19.67
CA GLY A 199 19.26 -70.52 -21.09
C GLY A 199 20.13 -69.66 -22.02
N THR A 200 21.35 -70.12 -22.28
CA THR A 200 22.34 -69.55 -23.21
C THR A 200 21.82 -69.43 -24.65
N SER A 201 22.06 -68.30 -25.34
CA SER A 201 22.59 -68.30 -26.71
C SER A 201 23.17 -66.93 -27.08
N ILE A 202 24.20 -66.98 -27.91
CA ILE A 202 25.12 -65.92 -28.30
C ILE A 202 24.60 -65.28 -29.59
N SER A 203 24.62 -63.95 -29.72
CA SER A 203 24.85 -63.32 -31.03
C SER A 203 25.40 -61.91 -30.89
N THR A 204 26.64 -61.75 -31.33
CA THR A 204 27.37 -60.51 -31.55
C THR A 204 26.77 -59.70 -32.70
N THR A 205 26.51 -58.41 -32.47
CA THR A 205 26.62 -57.38 -33.51
C THR A 205 26.90 -56.02 -32.89
N LEU A 206 28.06 -55.45 -33.23
CA LEU A 206 28.39 -54.04 -33.02
C LEU A 206 27.58 -53.17 -33.99
N ALA A 207 27.03 -52.05 -33.53
CA ALA A 207 26.79 -50.88 -34.37
C ALA A 207 26.66 -49.60 -33.50
N ASN A 208 27.74 -48.83 -33.53
CA ASN A 208 27.91 -47.38 -33.54
C ASN A 208 26.90 -46.46 -32.83
N PHE A 209 27.47 -45.68 -31.88
CA PHE A 209 27.00 -44.37 -31.48
C PHE A 209 27.04 -43.41 -32.66
N GLU A 210 25.88 -42.87 -33.05
CA GLU A 210 25.79 -41.62 -33.81
C GLU A 210 25.07 -40.57 -32.98
N THR A 211 25.73 -39.42 -32.89
CA THR A 211 25.32 -38.19 -32.24
C THR A 211 24.15 -37.55 -33.01
N PRO A 212 23.10 -37.01 -32.36
CA PRO A 212 22.07 -36.27 -33.07
C PRO A 212 22.65 -34.93 -33.55
N ALA A 213 22.64 -34.72 -34.87
CA ALA A 213 22.91 -33.42 -35.48
C ALA A 213 21.87 -32.37 -35.04
N PRO A 214 22.26 -31.09 -34.89
CA PRO A 214 21.34 -30.05 -34.49
C PRO A 214 20.35 -29.71 -35.61
N SER A 215 19.07 -29.65 -35.24
CA SER A 215 17.96 -29.18 -36.06
C SER A 215 18.19 -27.72 -36.49
N ILE A 216 18.32 -27.48 -37.79
CA ILE A 216 18.32 -26.14 -38.40
C ILE A 216 16.89 -25.58 -38.31
N GLN A 217 16.70 -24.52 -37.52
CA GLN A 217 15.48 -23.71 -37.57
C GLN A 217 15.47 -22.84 -38.84
N PRO A 218 14.30 -22.60 -39.48
CA PRO A 218 14.20 -21.66 -40.57
C PRO A 218 14.52 -20.24 -40.09
N ASN A 219 15.40 -19.58 -40.82
CA ASN A 219 15.78 -18.19 -40.62
C ASN A 219 14.53 -17.30 -40.78
N VAL A 220 14.03 -16.73 -39.67
CA VAL A 220 13.02 -15.67 -39.72
C VAL A 220 13.75 -14.41 -40.13
N GLU A 221 13.52 -13.99 -41.38
CA GLU A 221 14.04 -12.75 -41.92
C GLU A 221 13.45 -11.57 -41.14
N THR A 222 14.28 -10.92 -40.33
CA THR A 222 13.94 -9.66 -39.66
C THR A 222 13.71 -8.59 -40.74
N PRO A 223 12.53 -7.95 -40.82
CA PRO A 223 12.35 -6.87 -41.78
C PRO A 223 13.27 -5.69 -41.42
N ALA A 224 13.97 -5.20 -42.44
CA ALA A 224 14.81 -4.00 -42.33
C ALA A 224 14.00 -2.80 -41.81
N PRO A 225 14.59 -1.91 -41.01
CA PRO A 225 13.90 -0.75 -40.49
C PRO A 225 13.50 0.19 -41.64
N THR A 226 12.20 0.43 -41.77
CA THR A 226 11.65 1.46 -42.65
C THR A 226 12.12 2.83 -42.18
N ILE A 227 12.98 3.49 -42.98
CA ILE A 227 13.31 4.90 -42.79
C ILE A 227 12.06 5.71 -43.10
N LEU A 228 11.42 6.26 -42.06
CA LEU A 228 10.36 7.25 -42.21
C LEU A 228 10.97 8.54 -42.81
N PRO A 229 10.32 9.18 -43.79
CA PRO A 229 10.77 10.47 -44.29
C PRO A 229 10.74 11.50 -43.15
N ASN A 230 11.81 12.30 -43.08
CA ASN A 230 11.97 13.38 -42.12
C ASN A 230 10.83 14.39 -42.30
N VAL A 231 9.82 14.34 -41.41
CA VAL A 231 8.80 15.37 -41.33
C VAL A 231 9.47 16.58 -40.67
N GLU A 232 9.75 17.60 -41.46
CA GLU A 232 10.12 18.91 -40.92
C GLU A 232 9.00 19.40 -39.99
N THR A 233 9.32 19.45 -38.71
CA THR A 233 8.48 20.07 -37.70
C THR A 233 8.35 21.56 -38.05
N PRO A 234 7.15 22.11 -38.27
CA PRO A 234 7.00 23.53 -38.50
C PRO A 234 7.47 24.29 -37.26
N ALA A 235 8.25 25.35 -37.48
CA ALA A 235 8.74 26.24 -36.44
C ALA A 235 7.56 26.75 -35.58
N PRO A 236 7.75 26.90 -34.26
CA PRO A 236 6.69 27.38 -33.38
C PRO A 236 6.26 28.79 -33.82
N THR A 237 4.96 28.93 -34.11
CA THR A 237 4.36 30.23 -34.38
C THR A 237 4.35 31.03 -33.08
N ILE A 238 5.11 32.11 -33.03
CA ILE A 238 5.06 33.07 -31.92
C ILE A 238 3.68 33.73 -31.96
N LEU A 239 2.81 33.36 -31.02
CA LEU A 239 1.55 34.07 -30.79
C LEU A 239 1.88 35.49 -30.30
N PRO A 240 1.20 36.53 -30.79
CA PRO A 240 1.38 37.88 -30.28
C PRO A 240 1.02 37.91 -28.78
N ASN A 241 1.84 38.63 -28.02
CA ASN A 241 1.67 38.84 -26.60
C ASN A 241 0.32 39.50 -26.34
N VAL A 242 -0.68 38.72 -25.91
CA VAL A 242 -1.94 39.25 -25.40
C VAL A 242 -1.63 39.82 -24.03
N GLU A 243 -1.56 41.14 -23.92
CA GLU A 243 -1.54 41.82 -22.63
C GLU A 243 -2.80 41.42 -21.86
N THR A 244 -2.62 40.58 -20.84
CA THR A 244 -3.63 40.34 -19.82
C THR A 244 -3.85 41.65 -19.07
N PRO A 245 -5.09 42.17 -19.00
CA PRO A 245 -5.36 43.36 -18.20
C PRO A 245 -5.03 43.07 -16.73
N ALA A 246 -4.35 44.02 -16.09
CA ALA A 246 -4.00 43.96 -14.68
C ALA A 246 -5.26 43.69 -13.84
N PRO A 247 -5.19 42.82 -12.81
CA PRO A 247 -6.34 42.53 -11.97
C PRO A 247 -6.79 43.82 -11.28
N THR A 248 -8.05 44.19 -11.51
CA THR A 248 -8.69 45.30 -10.81
C THR A 248 -8.86 44.89 -9.35
N TYR A 249 -8.09 45.52 -8.47
CA TYR A 249 -8.19 45.30 -7.02
C TYR A 249 -9.55 45.82 -6.55
N LEU A 250 -10.49 44.93 -6.26
CA LEU A 250 -11.72 45.32 -5.58
C LEU A 250 -11.33 45.83 -4.20
N GLN A 251 -11.70 47.08 -3.90
CA GLN A 251 -11.54 47.62 -2.56
C GLN A 251 -12.39 46.80 -1.60
N TYR A 252 -11.74 46.29 -0.55
CA TYR A 252 -12.40 45.66 0.58
C TYR A 252 -13.35 46.67 1.21
N VAL A 253 -14.66 46.41 1.10
CA VAL A 253 -15.65 47.05 1.96
C VAL A 253 -15.56 46.37 3.31
N GLU A 254 -15.09 47.07 4.33
CA GLU A 254 -15.14 46.61 5.72
C GLU A 254 -16.60 46.37 6.12
N THR A 255 -16.98 45.11 6.30
CA THR A 255 -18.23 44.76 6.98
C THR A 255 -18.07 45.02 8.48
N PRO A 256 -19.05 45.64 9.17
CA PRO A 256 -18.98 45.83 10.62
C PRO A 256 -18.87 44.50 11.35
N ALA A 257 -18.08 44.48 12.43
CA ALA A 257 -17.93 43.34 13.31
C ALA A 257 -19.30 42.81 13.81
N PRO A 258 -19.49 41.48 13.91
CA PRO A 258 -20.72 40.94 14.47
C PRO A 258 -20.87 41.33 15.94
N ASN A 259 -22.09 41.76 16.27
CA ASN A 259 -22.49 42.20 17.59
C ASN A 259 -22.36 41.06 18.62
N LYS A 260 -21.96 41.43 19.84
CA LYS A 260 -21.56 40.52 20.91
C LYS A 260 -22.78 40.05 21.71
N ASP A 261 -23.60 39.18 21.13
CA ASP A 261 -24.62 38.42 21.87
C ASP A 261 -24.26 36.93 21.86
N THR A 262 -23.45 36.55 22.85
CA THR A 262 -23.02 35.17 23.09
C THR A 262 -24.10 34.44 23.91
N THR A 263 -24.89 33.55 23.29
CA THR A 263 -25.52 32.45 24.03
C THR A 263 -24.43 31.45 24.42
N SER A 264 -24.13 31.35 25.72
CA SER A 264 -23.17 30.39 26.27
C SER A 264 -23.85 29.06 26.54
N PHE A 265 -23.36 27.99 25.90
CA PHE A 265 -23.73 26.61 26.25
C PHE A 265 -22.71 26.08 27.24
N THR A 266 -23.13 25.77 28.47
CA THR A 266 -22.27 25.08 29.44
C THR A 266 -22.55 23.57 29.36
N VAL A 267 -21.62 22.82 28.77
CA VAL A 267 -21.64 21.35 28.82
C VAL A 267 -20.91 20.90 30.08
N ARG A 268 -21.63 20.30 31.03
CA ARG A 268 -21.00 19.60 32.17
C ARG A 268 -20.77 18.15 31.80
N MET A 269 -19.50 17.75 31.67
CA MET A 269 -19.11 16.33 31.60
C MET A 269 -18.85 15.83 33.03
N THR A 270 -19.65 14.89 33.52
CA THR A 270 -19.33 14.13 34.72
C THR A 270 -18.66 12.82 34.32
N THR A 271 -17.45 12.58 34.82
CA THR A 271 -16.72 11.32 34.60
C THR A 271 -17.12 10.30 35.66
N ASN A 272 -17.62 9.13 35.26
CA ASN A 272 -17.64 7.92 36.08
C ASN A 272 -17.21 6.73 35.20
N PRO A 273 -16.38 5.78 35.67
CA PRO A 273 -15.94 4.64 34.87
C PRO A 273 -16.85 3.39 35.05
N PRO A 274 -16.80 2.39 34.16
CA PRO A 274 -16.70 2.47 32.70
C PRO A 274 -17.94 1.85 32.02
N GLY A 275 -18.54 2.56 31.06
CA GLY A 275 -19.53 1.99 30.15
C GLY A 275 -20.69 2.94 29.87
N ALA A 276 -20.81 3.34 28.60
CA ALA A 276 -21.84 4.20 27.99
C ALA A 276 -21.74 5.71 28.27
N VAL A 277 -21.51 6.48 27.20
CA VAL A 277 -21.74 7.94 27.17
C VAL A 277 -23.19 8.15 26.73
N ILE A 278 -24.03 8.70 27.61
CA ILE A 278 -25.38 9.15 27.28
C ILE A 278 -25.33 10.67 27.09
N VAL A 279 -25.74 11.15 25.91
CA VAL A 279 -25.89 12.58 25.62
C VAL A 279 -27.35 12.96 25.84
N ASN A 280 -27.68 13.61 26.95
CA ASN A 280 -29.00 14.19 27.16
C ASN A 280 -29.04 15.59 26.56
N LYS A 281 -29.93 15.81 25.59
CA LYS A 281 -30.20 17.12 24.99
C LYS A 281 -31.36 17.77 25.74
N GLU A 282 -31.08 18.64 26.71
CA GLU A 282 -32.11 19.54 27.25
C GLU A 282 -32.08 20.85 26.48
N SER A 283 -33.24 21.24 25.96
CA SER A 283 -33.46 22.54 25.32
C SER A 283 -34.01 23.48 26.37
N VAL A 284 -33.30 24.56 26.70
CA VAL A 284 -33.85 25.64 27.53
C VAL A 284 -34.39 26.71 26.60
N VAL A 285 -35.70 26.94 26.67
CA VAL A 285 -36.36 28.12 26.08
C VAL A 285 -36.26 29.24 27.11
N ILE A 286 -35.71 30.39 26.71
CA ILE A 286 -35.86 31.62 27.49
C ILE A 286 -36.37 32.69 26.52
N GLY A 287 -37.52 33.27 26.86
CA GLY A 287 -38.13 34.40 26.16
C GLY A 287 -37.59 35.74 26.60
#